data_AF-A0A2N9YF53-F1
#
_entry.id   AF-A0A2N9YF53-F1
#
_cell.length_a   1.000
_cell.length_b   1.000
_cell.length_c   1.000
_cell.angle_alpha   90.00
_cell.angle_beta   90.00
_cell.angle_gamma   90.00
#
_symmetry.space_group_name_H-M   'P 1'
#
loop_
_entity.id
_entity.type
_entity.pdbx_description
1 polymer ?
#
loop_
_entity_poly.entity_id
_entity_poly.type
_entity_poly.pdbx_seq_one_letter_code
_entity_poly.pdbx_strand_id
1 'polypeptide(L)'
;MKKVIHSFLLLTTSLFLWTSAVFSQQAVFGVNTFTEYEAFLSAEQELGEENNSPAQGYGRLSFADDLSTAKLDVFIKDVDVNQITAFHIHCGSPNVLGPIIADLSVFGNFTDTIVNGHFAATLTNEHIVFVTMPPPAPNAGESFTLPLPEGCPNDYGQLGQVYTIAGLEALAKKGLLYFNLHTVTNPFYGEMRGQLYPLTQYKSAPTASSISFGTDSFTHYTANLSPKQELGEANGSQASGQGTVSFVQNLSYAQVELTINNLDASQLTAIHIHCGSPNVLGPYIIHFGDVATKVVNGKLSMKLTNKDIVFVTQAPPPPELGQSFTLPLPEGCPNDIGQVGQVYTIAGLEALARKGLLYFNVHTVTNAFYGEIRGQLGSEHPRADRAVYDNNYLMIPAVDVLDQDGKTVTYKADMMRLNTDNWLFELTSATEK
;
A
#
# COMPACT_ATOMS: atom_id res chain seq x y z
N MET A 1 -40.56 -50.30 76.16
CA MET A 1 -40.85 -48.84 76.13
C MET A 1 -39.63 -48.09 76.63
N LYS A 2 -38.82 -47.54 75.71
CA LYS A 2 -37.62 -46.75 76.05
C LYS A 2 -37.74 -45.38 75.38
N LYS A 3 -37.69 -44.33 76.21
CA LYS A 3 -37.66 -42.91 75.83
C LYS A 3 -36.31 -42.60 75.18
N VAL A 4 -36.31 -41.86 74.07
CA VAL A 4 -35.12 -41.21 73.52
C VAL A 4 -35.32 -39.70 73.57
N ILE A 5 -34.38 -39.05 74.24
CA ILE A 5 -34.30 -37.61 74.49
C ILE A 5 -33.66 -36.96 73.26
N HIS A 6 -34.25 -35.88 72.75
CA HIS A 6 -33.64 -35.03 71.73
C HIS A 6 -32.78 -33.95 72.39
N SER A 7 -31.48 -33.92 72.08
CA SER A 7 -30.59 -32.80 72.37
C SER A 7 -30.38 -31.99 71.09
N PHE A 8 -30.78 -30.72 71.12
CA PHE A 8 -30.49 -29.72 70.09
C PHE A 8 -29.10 -29.13 70.34
N LEU A 9 -28.20 -29.23 69.35
CA LEU A 9 -26.89 -28.59 69.35
C LEU A 9 -26.96 -27.37 68.43
N LEU A 10 -26.87 -26.16 69.00
CA LEU A 10 -26.72 -24.91 68.23
C LEU A 10 -25.26 -24.80 67.77
N LEU A 11 -25.04 -24.75 66.45
CA LEU A 11 -23.74 -24.50 65.85
C LEU A 11 -23.69 -23.05 65.36
N THR A 12 -22.91 -22.20 66.03
CA THR A 12 -22.64 -20.82 65.62
C THR A 12 -21.48 -20.81 64.61
N THR A 13 -21.79 -20.61 63.33
CA THR A 13 -20.80 -20.41 62.26
C THR A 13 -20.35 -18.95 62.20
N SER A 14 -19.09 -18.71 62.56
CA SER A 14 -18.39 -17.43 62.40
C SER A 14 -18.06 -17.21 60.91
N LEU A 15 -18.61 -16.15 60.31
CA LEU A 15 -18.33 -15.73 58.94
C LEU A 15 -16.97 -14.99 58.92
N PHE A 16 -15.89 -15.67 58.51
CA PHE A 16 -14.62 -15.02 58.19
C PHE A 16 -14.73 -14.40 56.79
N LEU A 17 -14.86 -13.07 56.72
CA LEU A 17 -14.72 -12.29 55.49
C LEU A 17 -13.23 -12.24 55.10
N TRP A 18 -12.82 -13.13 54.20
CA TRP A 18 -11.54 -13.03 53.52
C TRP A 18 -11.66 -11.96 52.44
N THR A 19 -11.12 -10.77 52.71
CA THR A 19 -10.88 -9.77 51.66
C THR A 19 -9.70 -10.26 50.82
N SER A 20 -9.99 -11.04 49.78
CA SER A 20 -8.99 -11.31 48.73
C SER A 20 -8.61 -9.97 48.11
N ALA A 21 -7.38 -9.52 48.36
CA ALA A 21 -6.80 -8.44 47.58
C ALA A 21 -6.73 -8.92 46.13
N VAL A 22 -7.65 -8.45 45.30
CA VAL A 22 -7.54 -8.59 43.85
C VAL A 22 -6.39 -7.69 43.45
N PHE A 23 -5.18 -8.25 43.38
CA PHE A 23 -4.09 -7.63 42.64
C PHE A 23 -4.51 -7.65 41.18
N SER A 24 -5.10 -6.56 40.71
CA SER A 24 -5.21 -6.28 39.29
C SER A 24 -3.79 -6.24 38.74
N GLN A 25 -3.31 -7.36 38.21
CA GLN A 25 -2.12 -7.36 37.37
C GLN A 25 -2.41 -6.36 36.27
N GLN A 26 -1.61 -5.29 36.24
CA GLN A 26 -1.73 -4.23 35.27
C GLN A 26 -1.59 -4.90 33.91
N ALA A 27 -2.69 -5.04 33.17
CA ALA A 27 -2.62 -5.49 31.78
C ALA A 27 -1.58 -4.59 31.12
N VAL A 28 -0.54 -5.19 30.55
CA VAL A 28 0.48 -4.45 29.78
C VAL A 28 -0.22 -3.99 28.51
N PHE A 29 -0.97 -2.91 28.65
CA PHE A 29 -1.83 -2.35 27.61
C PHE A 29 -0.92 -1.88 26.47
N GLY A 30 -1.12 -2.41 25.25
CA GLY A 30 -0.51 -1.88 24.03
C GLY A 30 0.83 -2.45 23.56
N VAL A 31 1.43 -3.45 24.23
CA VAL A 31 2.71 -4.02 23.75
C VAL A 31 2.54 -5.20 22.77
N ASN A 32 1.37 -5.84 22.77
CA ASN A 32 1.09 -7.02 21.94
C ASN A 32 0.14 -6.74 20.76
N THR A 33 -0.42 -5.55 20.70
CA THR A 33 -1.23 -5.08 19.58
C THR A 33 -0.33 -4.23 18.68
N PHE A 34 -0.45 -4.45 17.38
CA PHE A 34 0.41 -3.83 16.38
C PHE A 34 -0.41 -3.15 15.28
N THR A 35 0.03 -1.96 14.88
CA THR A 35 -0.34 -1.38 13.58
C THR A 35 0.68 -1.82 12.55
N GLU A 36 0.22 -2.44 11.46
CA GLU A 36 1.10 -3.16 10.54
C GLU A 36 1.04 -2.62 9.13
N TYR A 37 2.21 -2.64 8.49
CA TYR A 37 2.43 -2.21 7.13
C TYR A 37 3.17 -3.31 6.39
N GLU A 38 2.88 -3.48 5.11
CA GLU A 38 3.60 -4.39 4.26
C GLU A 38 4.10 -3.72 2.98
N ALA A 39 5.17 -4.27 2.44
CA ALA A 39 5.76 -3.88 1.17
C ALA A 39 6.18 -5.13 0.42
N PHE A 40 5.88 -5.16 -0.88
CA PHE A 40 6.45 -6.12 -1.80
C PHE A 40 7.56 -5.40 -2.55
N LEU A 41 8.77 -5.96 -2.55
CA LEU A 41 9.94 -5.34 -3.16
C LEU A 41 10.16 -5.93 -4.56
N SER A 42 10.40 -5.07 -5.54
CA SER A 42 10.82 -5.47 -6.88
C SER A 42 11.76 -4.43 -7.50
N ALA A 43 12.49 -4.84 -8.53
CA ALA A 43 13.38 -3.96 -9.27
C ALA A 43 12.62 -2.88 -10.05
N GLU A 44 11.40 -3.16 -10.52
CA GLU A 44 10.59 -2.22 -11.30
C GLU A 44 10.03 -1.04 -10.47
N GLN A 45 10.10 -1.10 -9.15
CA GLN A 45 9.76 0.03 -8.29
C GLN A 45 10.91 1.03 -8.16
N GLU A 46 12.12 0.66 -8.59
CA GLU A 46 13.26 1.56 -8.56
C GLU A 46 13.13 2.71 -9.56
N LEU A 47 13.83 3.79 -9.25
CA LEU A 47 13.99 4.90 -10.16
C LEU A 47 15.16 4.64 -11.12
N GLY A 48 15.16 5.32 -12.26
CA GLY A 48 16.25 5.25 -13.23
C GLY A 48 15.99 4.27 -14.38
N GLU A 49 17.09 3.74 -14.94
CA GLU A 49 17.02 2.78 -16.04
C GLU A 49 16.40 1.46 -15.58
N GLU A 50 15.77 0.75 -16.52
CA GLU A 50 15.11 -0.53 -16.25
C GLU A 50 16.10 -1.54 -15.67
N ASN A 51 15.93 -1.86 -14.39
CA ASN A 51 16.67 -2.91 -13.72
C ASN A 51 15.94 -4.25 -13.96
N ASN A 52 16.53 -5.12 -14.77
CA ASN A 52 15.99 -6.45 -15.07
C ASN A 52 16.36 -7.50 -14.00
N SER A 53 16.67 -7.06 -12.78
CA SER A 53 17.00 -7.97 -11.69
C SER A 53 15.81 -8.88 -11.37
N PRO A 54 16.05 -10.19 -11.16
CA PRO A 54 15.03 -11.10 -10.66
C PRO A 54 14.78 -10.95 -9.16
N ALA A 55 15.50 -10.05 -8.46
CA ALA A 55 15.39 -9.85 -7.03
C ALA A 55 13.96 -9.53 -6.60
N GLN A 56 13.53 -10.21 -5.54
CA GLN A 56 12.21 -10.02 -4.95
C GLN A 56 12.31 -9.93 -3.44
N GLY A 57 11.36 -9.21 -2.84
CA GLY A 57 11.24 -9.19 -1.39
C GLY A 57 9.81 -9.01 -0.89
N TYR A 58 9.63 -9.31 0.39
CA TYR A 58 8.45 -9.01 1.16
C TYR A 58 8.90 -8.45 2.51
N GLY A 59 8.45 -7.26 2.87
CA GLY A 59 8.73 -6.63 4.15
C GLY A 59 7.45 -6.39 4.94
N ARG A 60 7.49 -6.63 6.25
CA ARG A 60 6.46 -6.26 7.23
C ARG A 60 7.07 -5.36 8.29
N LEU A 61 6.41 -4.25 8.57
CA LEU A 61 6.77 -3.30 9.62
C LEU A 61 5.60 -3.18 10.59
N SER A 62 5.83 -3.55 11.86
CA SER A 62 4.79 -3.68 12.88
C SER A 62 5.09 -2.75 14.04
N PHE A 63 4.30 -1.72 14.24
CA PHE A 63 4.46 -0.74 15.33
C PHE A 63 3.70 -1.20 16.55
N ALA A 64 4.35 -1.27 17.72
CA ALA A 64 3.63 -1.47 18.97
C ALA A 64 2.63 -0.33 19.17
N ASP A 65 1.45 -0.60 19.76
CA ASP A 65 0.42 0.44 19.95
C ASP A 65 0.88 1.60 20.84
N ASP A 66 1.82 1.34 21.77
CA ASP A 66 2.45 2.39 22.58
C ASP A 66 3.53 3.19 21.83
N LEU A 67 3.81 2.82 20.58
CA LEU A 67 4.81 3.41 19.69
C LEU A 67 6.22 3.45 20.29
N SER A 68 6.53 2.52 21.20
CA SER A 68 7.86 2.40 21.80
C SER A 68 8.87 1.71 20.87
N THR A 69 8.38 0.78 20.05
CA THR A 69 9.20 -0.05 19.15
C THR A 69 8.47 -0.32 17.83
N ALA A 70 9.24 -0.64 16.79
CA ALA A 70 8.71 -1.22 15.57
C ALA A 70 9.48 -2.50 15.22
N LYS A 71 8.78 -3.59 14.95
CA LYS A 71 9.37 -4.85 14.51
C LYS A 71 9.42 -4.90 13.00
N LEU A 72 10.57 -5.31 12.48
CA LEU A 72 10.84 -5.44 11.06
C LEU A 72 11.08 -6.91 10.71
N ASP A 73 10.37 -7.41 9.71
CA ASP A 73 10.57 -8.72 9.11
C ASP A 73 10.65 -8.57 7.60
N VAL A 74 11.81 -8.86 7.00
CA VAL A 74 12.02 -8.80 5.54
C VAL A 74 12.51 -10.13 5.02
N PHE A 75 11.79 -10.67 4.05
CA PHE A 75 12.17 -11.84 3.28
C PHE A 75 12.66 -11.39 1.91
N ILE A 76 13.82 -11.86 1.50
CA ILE A 76 14.44 -11.55 0.22
C ILE A 76 14.76 -12.84 -0.52
N LYS A 77 14.68 -12.78 -1.84
CA LYS A 77 14.93 -13.90 -2.73
C LYS A 77 15.66 -13.43 -3.98
N ASP A 78 16.47 -14.33 -4.54
CA ASP A 78 17.19 -14.11 -5.80
C ASP A 78 18.19 -12.95 -5.73
N VAL A 79 18.77 -12.72 -4.55
CA VAL A 79 19.85 -11.76 -4.26
C VAL A 79 21.04 -12.49 -3.64
N ASP A 80 22.26 -12.25 -4.13
CA ASP A 80 23.48 -12.72 -3.47
C ASP A 80 23.77 -11.82 -2.27
N VAL A 81 23.64 -12.38 -1.05
CA VAL A 81 23.86 -11.65 0.21
C VAL A 81 25.27 -11.05 0.30
N ASN A 82 26.26 -11.65 -0.36
CA ASN A 82 27.63 -11.12 -0.38
C ASN A 82 27.78 -9.86 -1.25
N GLN A 83 26.80 -9.58 -2.10
CA GLN A 83 26.78 -8.37 -2.94
C GLN A 83 25.99 -7.24 -2.30
N ILE A 84 25.31 -7.45 -1.17
CA ILE A 84 24.52 -6.40 -0.51
C ILE A 84 25.46 -5.38 0.11
N THR A 85 25.34 -4.13 -0.32
CA THR A 85 26.17 -3.01 0.15
C THR A 85 25.44 -2.13 1.15
N ALA A 86 24.11 -2.06 1.06
CA ALA A 86 23.30 -1.24 1.93
C ALA A 86 21.85 -1.74 1.97
N PHE A 87 21.15 -1.52 3.09
CA PHE A 87 19.72 -1.82 3.18
C PHE A 87 19.05 -0.85 4.15
N HIS A 88 18.07 -0.08 3.68
CA HIS A 88 17.52 1.05 4.41
C HIS A 88 15.99 1.11 4.37
N ILE A 89 15.43 1.89 5.31
CA ILE A 89 14.09 2.48 5.20
C ILE A 89 14.26 3.93 4.79
N HIS A 90 13.72 4.30 3.64
CA HIS A 90 13.68 5.68 3.17
C HIS A 90 12.32 6.33 3.43
N CYS A 91 12.29 7.66 3.36
CA CYS A 91 11.06 8.44 3.39
C CYS A 91 10.79 9.19 2.08
N GLY A 92 9.96 8.61 1.22
CA GLY A 92 9.48 9.25 0.00
C GLY A 92 8.26 8.52 -0.54
N SER A 93 7.41 9.25 -1.27
CA SER A 93 6.40 8.64 -2.12
C SER A 93 7.06 7.81 -3.23
N PRO A 94 6.31 6.92 -3.91
CA PRO A 94 6.78 6.34 -5.15
C PRO A 94 7.27 7.43 -6.11
N ASN A 95 8.37 7.15 -6.81
CA ASN A 95 9.13 8.09 -7.64
C ASN A 95 9.94 9.19 -6.93
N VAL A 96 9.99 9.21 -5.60
CA VAL A 96 10.84 10.16 -4.85
C VAL A 96 11.99 9.44 -4.16
N LEU A 97 13.23 9.88 -4.45
CA LEU A 97 14.40 9.54 -3.66
C LEU A 97 14.38 10.35 -2.37
N GLY A 98 13.92 9.71 -1.30
CA GLY A 98 13.82 10.32 0.00
C GLY A 98 15.10 10.16 0.83
N PRO A 99 15.22 10.91 1.93
CA PRO A 99 16.26 10.65 2.94
C PRO A 99 16.13 9.23 3.52
N ILE A 100 17.24 8.70 4.03
CA ILE A 100 17.25 7.46 4.82
C ILE A 100 16.79 7.81 6.24
N ILE A 101 15.76 7.11 6.71
CA ILE A 101 15.19 7.25 8.07
C ILE A 101 15.66 6.13 9.02
N ALA A 102 16.05 4.98 8.46
CA ALA A 102 16.69 3.92 9.23
C ALA A 102 17.72 3.21 8.35
N ASP A 103 18.95 3.13 8.84
CA ASP A 103 20.00 2.30 8.24
C ASP A 103 20.00 0.93 8.93
N LEU A 104 19.75 -0.14 8.17
CA LEU A 104 19.63 -1.49 8.74
C LEU A 104 20.99 -2.17 8.92
N SER A 105 22.09 -1.59 8.42
CA SER A 105 23.43 -2.11 8.63
C SER A 105 23.90 -1.98 10.09
N VAL A 106 23.25 -1.11 10.88
CA VAL A 106 23.54 -0.92 12.31
C VAL A 106 23.29 -2.18 13.14
N PHE A 107 22.51 -3.15 12.61
CA PHE A 107 22.25 -4.43 13.26
C PHE A 107 23.33 -5.48 13.01
N GLY A 108 24.30 -5.21 12.15
CA GLY A 108 25.43 -6.10 11.82
C GLY A 108 25.61 -6.31 10.32
N ASN A 109 26.66 -7.05 9.94
CA ASN A 109 26.92 -7.37 8.54
C ASN A 109 25.76 -8.17 7.95
N PHE A 110 25.35 -7.84 6.73
CA PHE A 110 24.23 -8.53 6.07
C PHE A 110 24.47 -10.02 5.83
N THR A 111 25.72 -10.44 5.66
CA THR A 111 26.10 -11.87 5.59
C THR A 111 25.79 -12.66 6.85
N ASP A 112 25.75 -11.98 8.00
CA ASP A 112 25.50 -12.59 9.30
C ASP A 112 24.04 -12.41 9.75
N THR A 113 23.41 -11.30 9.36
CA THR A 113 22.05 -10.92 9.80
C THR A 113 20.96 -11.40 8.86
N ILE A 114 21.26 -11.64 7.58
CA ILE A 114 20.31 -12.21 6.61
C ILE A 114 20.53 -13.71 6.55
N VAL A 115 19.72 -14.45 7.30
CA VAL A 115 19.82 -15.91 7.40
C VAL A 115 18.68 -16.54 6.61
N ASN A 116 19.00 -17.40 5.65
CA ASN A 116 18.02 -18.05 4.76
C ASN A 116 17.09 -17.05 4.05
N GLY A 117 17.64 -15.90 3.65
CA GLY A 117 16.88 -14.83 3.00
C GLY A 117 15.95 -14.07 3.93
N HIS A 118 16.06 -14.20 5.26
CA HIS A 118 15.24 -13.46 6.23
C HIS A 118 16.11 -12.52 7.06
N PHE A 119 15.72 -11.25 7.10
CA PHE A 119 16.24 -10.22 7.99
C PHE A 119 15.15 -9.86 9.00
N ALA A 120 15.49 -9.87 10.30
CA ALA A 120 14.58 -9.44 11.36
C ALA A 120 15.29 -8.49 12.32
N ALA A 121 14.60 -7.43 12.72
CA ALA A 121 15.14 -6.43 13.65
C ALA A 121 14.02 -5.78 14.48
N THR A 122 14.41 -5.15 15.59
CA THR A 122 13.53 -4.28 16.37
C THR A 122 14.10 -2.86 16.36
N LEU A 123 13.35 -1.95 15.77
CA LEU A 123 13.64 -0.53 15.76
C LEU A 123 13.17 0.12 17.06
N THR A 124 13.95 1.07 17.51
CA THR A 124 13.68 2.00 18.62
C THR A 124 14.02 3.41 18.13
N ASN A 125 13.76 4.44 18.93
CA ASN A 125 14.13 5.81 18.56
C ASN A 125 15.63 5.97 18.25
N GLU A 126 16.50 5.15 18.85
CA GLU A 126 17.96 5.17 18.63
C GLU A 126 18.36 4.77 17.21
N HIS A 127 17.50 4.01 16.52
CA HIS A 127 17.71 3.54 15.15
C HIS A 127 17.14 4.51 14.11
N ILE A 128 16.40 5.53 14.54
CA ILE A 128 15.82 6.53 13.64
C ILE A 128 16.86 7.63 13.40
N VAL A 129 17.45 7.57 12.22
CA VAL A 129 18.48 8.51 11.76
C VAL A 129 17.93 9.33 10.62
N PHE A 130 18.50 10.51 10.35
CA PHE A 130 18.11 11.29 9.19
C PHE A 130 19.35 11.59 8.35
N VAL A 131 19.59 10.73 7.36
CA VAL A 131 20.78 10.81 6.50
C VAL A 131 20.41 11.46 5.18
N THR A 132 20.97 12.66 4.95
CA THR A 132 20.77 13.47 3.73
C THR A 132 21.89 13.32 2.71
N MET A 133 22.98 12.65 3.08
CA MET A 133 24.07 12.29 2.19
C MET A 133 24.33 10.79 2.34
N PRO A 134 24.01 9.96 1.33
CA PRO A 134 24.29 8.55 1.42
C PRO A 134 25.79 8.33 1.57
N PRO A 135 26.23 7.27 2.26
CA PRO A 135 27.64 6.92 2.30
C PRO A 135 28.18 6.78 0.86
N PRO A 136 29.44 7.19 0.59
CA PRO A 136 30.00 7.08 -0.74
C PRO A 136 29.94 5.63 -1.20
N ALA A 137 29.43 5.39 -2.42
CA ALA A 137 29.35 4.04 -2.96
C ALA A 137 30.75 3.43 -3.03
N PRO A 138 30.94 2.17 -2.57
CA PRO A 138 32.23 1.49 -2.71
C PRO A 138 32.60 1.46 -4.20
N ASN A 139 33.76 2.03 -4.54
CA ASN A 139 34.30 2.12 -5.90
C ASN A 139 33.68 3.16 -6.85
N ALA A 140 32.72 3.98 -6.41
CA ALA A 140 32.44 5.23 -7.12
C ALA A 140 33.56 6.21 -6.75
N GLY A 141 34.40 6.63 -7.71
CA GLY A 141 35.44 7.63 -7.47
C GLY A 141 34.90 8.84 -6.68
N GLU A 142 35.74 9.45 -5.85
CA GLU A 142 35.43 10.37 -4.71
C GLU A 142 34.55 11.62 -4.99
N SER A 143 33.77 11.72 -6.08
CA SER A 143 33.18 12.97 -6.53
C SER A 143 31.69 12.92 -6.90
N PHE A 144 30.94 11.88 -6.52
CA PHE A 144 29.49 11.87 -6.76
C PHE A 144 28.69 11.97 -5.46
N THR A 145 28.29 13.19 -5.12
CA THR A 145 27.30 13.48 -4.08
C THR A 145 26.02 13.93 -4.76
N LEU A 146 25.03 13.04 -4.88
CA LEU A 146 23.65 13.48 -5.11
C LEU A 146 23.07 13.81 -3.73
N PRO A 147 22.85 15.09 -3.40
CA PRO A 147 22.23 15.42 -2.12
C PRO A 147 20.84 14.80 -2.09
N LEU A 148 20.58 13.94 -1.09
CA LEU A 148 19.21 13.55 -0.81
C LEU A 148 18.48 14.78 -0.27
N PRO A 149 17.15 14.88 -0.47
CA PRO A 149 16.38 15.97 0.09
C PRO A 149 16.61 16.11 1.60
N GLU A 150 16.70 17.36 2.09
CA GLU A 150 16.90 17.67 3.52
C GLU A 150 15.70 17.28 4.41
N GLY A 151 14.63 16.76 3.82
CA GLY A 151 13.36 16.44 4.46
C GLY A 151 12.68 15.27 3.75
N CYS A 152 11.85 14.55 4.49
CA CYS A 152 10.69 13.91 3.88
C CYS A 152 9.90 14.97 3.08
N PRO A 153 9.18 14.61 2.00
CA PRO A 153 8.35 15.57 1.28
C PRO A 153 7.46 16.40 2.24
N ASN A 154 7.73 17.71 2.32
CA ASN A 154 7.19 18.63 3.34
C ASN A 154 5.67 18.87 3.22
N ASP A 155 5.06 18.47 2.10
CA ASP A 155 3.67 18.80 1.76
C ASP A 155 2.63 18.02 2.58
N TYR A 156 3.08 17.13 3.48
CA TYR A 156 2.21 16.36 4.37
C TYR A 156 1.97 17.00 5.74
N GLY A 157 2.31 18.28 5.90
CA GLY A 157 2.14 19.05 7.14
C GLY A 157 3.27 18.80 8.12
N GLN A 158 4.33 19.62 8.03
CA GLN A 158 5.35 19.87 9.08
C GLN A 158 5.88 18.65 9.87
N LEU A 159 5.98 17.48 9.26
CA LEU A 159 6.93 16.50 9.78
C LEU A 159 8.27 16.90 9.18
N GLY A 160 9.06 17.66 9.95
CA GLY A 160 10.47 17.86 9.66
C GLY A 160 11.22 16.52 9.73
N GLN A 161 12.47 16.55 10.18
CA GLN A 161 13.18 15.31 10.48
C GLN A 161 12.40 14.50 11.54
N VAL A 162 12.16 13.22 11.25
CA VAL A 162 11.51 12.28 12.17
C VAL A 162 12.59 11.59 12.99
N TYR A 163 12.41 11.53 14.31
CA TYR A 163 13.38 10.94 15.25
C TYR A 163 12.74 9.93 16.22
N THR A 164 11.48 9.58 15.99
CA THR A 164 10.73 8.70 16.89
C THR A 164 9.99 7.63 16.10
N ILE A 165 9.76 6.48 16.74
CA ILE A 165 8.90 5.42 16.22
C ILE A 165 7.49 5.95 15.92
N ALA A 166 6.95 6.83 16.76
CA ALA A 166 5.67 7.47 16.51
C ALA A 166 5.67 8.33 15.22
N GLY A 167 6.74 9.08 14.97
CA GLY A 167 6.87 9.84 13.73
C GLY A 167 7.08 8.93 12.52
N LEU A 168 7.80 7.82 12.67
CA LEU A 168 7.97 6.81 11.61
C LEU A 168 6.62 6.21 11.24
N GLU A 169 5.81 5.85 12.24
CA GLU A 169 4.45 5.34 12.05
C GLU A 169 3.56 6.35 11.31
N ALA A 170 3.65 7.64 11.67
CA ALA A 170 2.91 8.70 10.99
C ALA A 170 3.29 8.84 9.51
N LEU A 171 4.54 8.56 9.13
CA LEU A 171 4.99 8.49 7.73
C LEU A 171 4.46 7.22 7.04
N ALA A 172 4.49 6.08 7.73
CA ALA A 172 3.95 4.81 7.23
C ALA A 172 2.45 4.93 6.90
N LYS A 173 1.66 5.55 7.79
CA LYS A 173 0.23 5.87 7.57
C LYS A 173 -0.04 6.61 6.27
N LYS A 174 0.89 7.49 5.88
CA LYS A 174 0.79 8.31 4.66
C LYS A 174 1.33 7.59 3.43
N GLY A 175 1.81 6.35 3.57
CA GLY A 175 2.45 5.60 2.49
C GLY A 175 3.74 6.26 2.01
N LEU A 176 4.52 6.84 2.94
CA LEU A 176 5.76 7.57 2.63
C LEU A 176 7.02 6.81 2.98
N LEU A 177 6.91 5.60 3.52
CA LEU A 177 8.08 4.78 3.78
C LEU A 177 8.26 3.74 2.69
N TYR A 178 9.51 3.42 2.39
CA TYR A 178 9.83 2.27 1.55
C TYR A 178 11.12 1.62 1.98
N PHE A 179 11.20 0.31 1.73
CA PHE A 179 12.45 -0.42 1.79
C PHE A 179 13.23 -0.20 0.49
N ASN A 180 14.54 -0.06 0.60
CA ASN A 180 15.45 -0.03 -0.54
C ASN A 180 16.73 -0.80 -0.21
N LEU A 181 17.02 -1.83 -0.99
CA LEU A 181 18.20 -2.67 -0.84
C LEU A 181 19.16 -2.39 -1.99
N HIS A 182 20.44 -2.17 -1.67
CA HIS A 182 21.49 -1.88 -2.65
C HIS A 182 22.46 -3.04 -2.76
N THR A 183 22.94 -3.28 -3.98
CA THR A 183 24.01 -4.24 -4.25
C THR A 183 25.22 -3.55 -4.87
N VAL A 184 26.33 -4.29 -5.05
CA VAL A 184 27.48 -3.83 -5.82
C VAL A 184 27.11 -3.45 -7.26
N THR A 185 26.18 -4.18 -7.88
CA THR A 185 25.74 -3.93 -9.27
C THR A 185 24.74 -2.78 -9.36
N ASN A 186 23.93 -2.58 -8.33
CA ASN A 186 22.93 -1.52 -8.27
C ASN A 186 23.13 -0.64 -7.02
N PRO A 187 24.26 0.10 -6.93
CA PRO A 187 24.61 0.82 -5.70
C PRO A 187 23.84 2.13 -5.53
N PHE A 188 23.29 2.69 -6.61
CA PHE A 188 22.74 4.05 -6.60
C PHE A 188 21.24 4.08 -6.30
N TYR A 189 20.40 3.64 -7.25
CA TYR A 189 18.95 3.61 -7.03
C TYR A 189 18.54 2.47 -6.10
N GLY A 190 19.22 1.33 -6.22
CA GLY A 190 18.91 0.11 -5.46
C GLY A 190 18.74 -1.08 -6.40
N GLU A 191 18.92 -2.27 -5.85
CA GLU A 191 18.59 -3.56 -6.46
C GLU A 191 17.08 -3.77 -6.52
N MET A 192 16.38 -3.39 -5.46
CA MET A 192 14.94 -3.51 -5.33
C MET A 192 14.36 -2.57 -4.28
N ARG A 193 13.15 -2.09 -4.55
CA ARG A 193 12.39 -1.17 -3.71
C ARG A 193 11.01 -1.72 -3.43
N GLY A 194 10.47 -1.44 -2.24
CA GLY A 194 9.09 -1.77 -1.87
C GLY A 194 8.44 -0.67 -1.05
N GLN A 195 7.40 -0.04 -1.59
CA GLN A 195 6.62 0.96 -0.87
C GLN A 195 5.78 0.32 0.25
N LEU A 196 5.84 0.88 1.46
CA LEU A 196 5.06 0.43 2.60
C LEU A 196 3.64 1.01 2.55
N TYR A 197 2.66 0.12 2.64
CA TYR A 197 1.25 0.44 2.76
C TYR A 197 0.61 -0.28 3.95
N PRO A 198 -0.50 0.25 4.50
CA PRO A 198 -1.22 -0.43 5.57
C PRO A 198 -1.60 -1.86 5.18
N LEU A 199 -1.37 -2.80 6.09
CA LEU A 199 -1.78 -4.19 5.91
C LEU A 199 -3.32 -4.25 5.97
N THR A 200 -3.96 -4.59 4.84
CA THR A 200 -5.44 -4.56 4.72
C THR A 200 -6.12 -5.84 5.22
N GLN A 201 -5.37 -6.92 5.41
CA GLN A 201 -5.87 -8.20 5.91
C GLN A 201 -4.94 -8.70 7.00
N TYR A 202 -5.48 -9.12 8.14
CA TYR A 202 -4.68 -9.75 9.18
C TYR A 202 -3.98 -10.99 8.61
N LYS A 203 -2.66 -10.98 8.65
CA LYS A 203 -1.83 -12.13 8.29
C LYS A 203 -1.10 -12.58 9.55
N SER A 204 -1.06 -13.89 9.79
CA SER A 204 -0.14 -14.45 10.78
C SER A 204 1.29 -13.97 10.53
N ALA A 205 2.14 -14.00 11.55
CA ALA A 205 3.54 -13.68 11.38
C ALA A 205 4.13 -14.45 10.18
N PRO A 206 4.79 -13.77 9.24
CA PRO A 206 5.29 -14.40 8.03
C PRO A 206 6.40 -15.40 8.35
N THR A 207 6.46 -16.47 7.57
CA THR A 207 7.57 -17.42 7.56
C THR A 207 8.10 -17.55 6.15
N ALA A 208 9.36 -17.96 5.96
CA ALA A 208 9.92 -18.11 4.61
C ALA A 208 9.08 -19.03 3.69
N SER A 209 8.39 -20.02 4.26
CA SER A 209 7.50 -20.92 3.52
C SER A 209 6.10 -20.36 3.21
N SER A 210 5.67 -19.30 3.89
CA SER A 210 4.31 -18.75 3.76
C SER A 210 4.25 -17.45 2.95
N ILE A 211 5.39 -16.93 2.49
CA ILE A 211 5.45 -15.67 1.72
C ILE A 211 5.17 -15.92 0.24
N SER A 212 4.21 -15.17 -0.29
CA SER A 212 4.16 -14.83 -1.72
C SER A 212 4.93 -13.54 -1.94
N PHE A 213 5.70 -13.46 -3.02
CA PHE A 213 6.42 -12.25 -3.43
C PHE A 213 5.54 -11.31 -4.28
N GLY A 214 4.22 -11.44 -4.19
CA GLY A 214 3.26 -10.47 -4.69
C GLY A 214 3.04 -10.49 -6.20
N THR A 215 3.36 -11.60 -6.88
CA THR A 215 3.14 -11.74 -8.34
C THR A 215 1.81 -12.41 -8.72
N ASP A 216 1.08 -12.92 -7.73
CA ASP A 216 -0.09 -13.80 -7.88
C ASP A 216 -1.42 -13.11 -7.54
N SER A 217 -1.37 -11.85 -7.10
CA SER A 217 -2.54 -11.12 -6.62
C SER A 217 -2.50 -9.66 -7.04
N PHE A 218 -3.69 -9.05 -7.11
CA PHE A 218 -3.89 -7.72 -7.66
C PHE A 218 -4.63 -6.80 -6.70
N THR A 219 -4.31 -5.51 -6.76
CA THR A 219 -5.14 -4.43 -6.22
C THR A 219 -5.94 -3.80 -7.36
N HIS A 220 -7.26 -3.78 -7.23
CA HIS A 220 -8.17 -3.34 -8.29
C HIS A 220 -8.73 -1.94 -8.03
N TYR A 221 -8.73 -1.12 -9.07
CA TYR A 221 -9.35 0.19 -9.10
C TYR A 221 -10.34 0.24 -10.24
N THR A 222 -11.60 0.60 -9.96
CA THR A 222 -12.68 0.58 -10.94
C THR A 222 -13.27 1.97 -11.13
N ALA A 223 -13.73 2.21 -12.35
CA ALA A 223 -14.39 3.45 -12.75
C ALA A 223 -15.62 3.11 -13.59
N ASN A 224 -16.76 3.72 -13.26
CA ASN A 224 -17.90 3.74 -14.17
C ASN A 224 -17.82 5.02 -14.99
N LEU A 225 -17.76 4.88 -16.31
CA LEU A 225 -17.57 5.99 -17.24
C LEU A 225 -18.93 6.49 -17.74
N SER A 226 -19.13 7.80 -17.73
CA SER A 226 -20.33 8.42 -18.28
C SER A 226 -20.07 9.82 -18.84
N PRO A 227 -20.85 10.30 -19.81
CA PRO A 227 -20.71 11.65 -20.35
C PRO A 227 -20.98 12.73 -19.29
N LYS A 228 -21.78 12.40 -18.26
CA LYS A 228 -22.11 13.31 -17.14
C LYS A 228 -20.91 13.62 -16.22
N GLN A 229 -19.81 12.88 -16.35
CA GLN A 229 -18.58 13.14 -15.60
C GLN A 229 -17.60 14.04 -16.37
N GLU A 230 -17.91 14.38 -17.62
CA GLU A 230 -17.11 15.32 -18.40
C GLU A 230 -17.34 16.77 -17.98
N LEU A 231 -16.33 17.62 -18.18
CA LEU A 231 -16.46 19.07 -17.96
C LEU A 231 -17.16 19.80 -19.12
N GLY A 232 -17.54 19.09 -20.18
CA GLY A 232 -17.99 19.67 -21.45
C GLY A 232 -19.32 19.14 -22.00
N GLU A 233 -19.55 19.42 -23.29
CA GLU A 233 -20.83 19.27 -23.99
C GLU A 233 -21.24 17.83 -24.35
N ALA A 234 -20.54 16.79 -23.88
CA ALA A 234 -20.93 15.39 -24.08
C ALA A 234 -22.30 15.05 -23.43
N ASN A 235 -22.94 16.04 -22.76
CA ASN A 235 -24.26 16.04 -22.18
C ASN A 235 -25.36 15.82 -23.25
N GLY A 236 -25.51 14.56 -23.68
CA GLY A 236 -26.44 14.13 -24.73
C GLY A 236 -26.05 12.76 -25.30
N SER A 237 -24.77 12.40 -25.21
CA SER A 237 -24.29 11.07 -25.54
C SER A 237 -24.96 9.99 -24.70
N GLN A 238 -25.19 8.83 -25.32
CA GLN A 238 -25.66 7.61 -24.64
C GLN A 238 -24.50 6.64 -24.38
N ALA A 239 -23.27 7.04 -24.71
CA ALA A 239 -22.08 6.26 -24.44
C ALA A 239 -21.93 6.01 -22.94
N SER A 240 -21.37 4.87 -22.58
CA SER A 240 -21.03 4.54 -21.20
C SER A 240 -19.89 3.54 -21.20
N GLY A 241 -19.28 3.33 -20.04
CA GLY A 241 -18.25 2.31 -19.93
C GLY A 241 -17.95 1.91 -18.51
N GLN A 242 -17.07 0.92 -18.38
CA GLN A 242 -16.46 0.54 -17.12
C GLN A 242 -14.99 0.23 -17.39
N GLY A 243 -14.12 0.89 -16.63
CA GLY A 243 -12.68 0.69 -16.67
C GLY A 243 -12.19 0.09 -15.36
N THR A 244 -11.22 -0.81 -15.44
CA THR A 244 -10.50 -1.39 -14.31
C THR A 244 -9.01 -1.28 -14.54
N VAL A 245 -8.27 -0.87 -13.52
CA VAL A 245 -6.81 -0.98 -13.47
C VAL A 245 -6.46 -1.91 -12.30
N SER A 246 -5.73 -2.97 -12.60
CA SER A 246 -5.33 -4.01 -11.65
C SER A 246 -3.81 -4.00 -11.51
N PHE A 247 -3.31 -3.62 -10.35
CA PHE A 247 -1.87 -3.57 -10.07
C PHE A 247 -1.45 -4.87 -9.40
N VAL A 248 -0.43 -5.53 -9.94
CA VAL A 248 0.16 -6.70 -9.26
C VAL A 248 0.76 -6.25 -7.92
N GLN A 249 0.69 -7.06 -6.86
CA GLN A 249 1.10 -6.63 -5.50
C GLN A 249 2.54 -6.13 -5.41
N ASN A 250 3.48 -6.72 -6.16
CA ASN A 250 4.86 -6.23 -6.23
C ASN A 250 5.07 -5.03 -7.15
N LEU A 251 3.98 -4.49 -7.73
CA LEU A 251 3.96 -3.29 -8.56
C LEU A 251 4.89 -3.35 -9.78
N SER A 252 5.22 -4.56 -10.24
CA SER A 252 6.05 -4.75 -11.46
C SER A 252 5.30 -4.45 -12.76
N TYR A 253 3.97 -4.57 -12.76
CA TYR A 253 3.11 -4.20 -13.89
C TYR A 253 1.67 -3.94 -13.45
N ALA A 254 0.87 -3.36 -14.35
CA ALA A 254 -0.58 -3.27 -14.17
C ALA A 254 -1.32 -3.89 -15.36
N GLN A 255 -2.57 -4.28 -15.17
CA GLN A 255 -3.48 -4.72 -16.23
C GLN A 255 -4.63 -3.72 -16.32
N VAL A 256 -4.97 -3.33 -17.54
CA VAL A 256 -6.08 -2.43 -17.85
C VAL A 256 -7.13 -3.22 -18.61
N GLU A 257 -8.37 -3.14 -18.13
CA GLU A 257 -9.55 -3.62 -18.82
C GLU A 257 -10.55 -2.47 -18.94
N LEU A 258 -10.98 -2.14 -20.15
CA LEU A 258 -11.98 -1.10 -20.38
C LEU A 258 -13.06 -1.64 -21.32
N THR A 259 -14.31 -1.57 -20.89
CA THR A 259 -15.49 -1.84 -21.72
C THR A 259 -16.21 -0.54 -22.03
N ILE A 260 -16.53 -0.32 -23.29
CA ILE A 260 -17.25 0.83 -23.82
C ILE A 260 -18.53 0.33 -24.49
N ASN A 261 -19.65 0.96 -24.17
CA ASN A 261 -20.97 0.65 -24.67
C ASN A 261 -21.58 1.86 -25.39
N ASN A 262 -22.44 1.59 -26.38
CA ASN A 262 -23.17 2.61 -27.15
C ASN A 262 -22.26 3.66 -27.81
N LEU A 263 -21.08 3.23 -28.26
CA LEU A 263 -20.13 4.07 -28.98
C LEU A 263 -19.62 3.35 -30.22
N ASP A 264 -19.63 4.04 -31.36
CA ASP A 264 -19.04 3.51 -32.59
C ASP A 264 -17.51 3.57 -32.49
N ALA A 265 -16.86 2.40 -32.58
CA ALA A 265 -15.40 2.31 -32.49
C ALA A 265 -14.69 3.11 -33.58
N SER A 266 -15.33 3.34 -34.74
CA SER A 266 -14.73 4.18 -35.80
C SER A 266 -14.65 5.65 -35.43
N GLN A 267 -15.37 6.08 -34.39
CA GLN A 267 -15.34 7.46 -33.89
C GLN A 267 -14.25 7.67 -32.85
N LEU A 268 -13.63 6.61 -32.31
CA LEU A 268 -12.62 6.72 -31.28
C LEU A 268 -11.35 7.38 -31.81
N THR A 269 -10.91 8.43 -31.14
CA THR A 269 -9.67 9.17 -31.50
C THR A 269 -8.57 8.94 -30.48
N ALA A 270 -8.90 8.78 -29.21
CA ALA A 270 -7.94 8.47 -28.15
C ALA A 270 -8.63 7.87 -26.93
N ILE A 271 -7.85 7.14 -26.13
CA ILE A 271 -8.20 6.72 -24.78
C ILE A 271 -6.98 7.05 -23.92
N HIS A 272 -7.22 7.59 -22.73
CA HIS A 272 -6.18 7.99 -21.80
C HIS A 272 -6.48 7.54 -20.37
N ILE A 273 -5.43 7.38 -19.57
CA ILE A 273 -5.54 7.51 -18.11
C ILE A 273 -4.91 8.85 -17.74
N HIS A 274 -5.71 9.70 -17.12
CA HIS A 274 -5.28 10.97 -16.58
C HIS A 274 -5.06 10.91 -15.08
N CYS A 275 -4.35 11.90 -14.54
CA CYS A 275 -4.42 12.24 -13.14
C CYS A 275 -5.15 13.57 -12.91
N GLY A 276 -5.86 13.68 -11.81
CA GLY A 276 -6.63 14.86 -11.42
C GLY A 276 -7.78 14.47 -10.52
N SER A 277 -8.07 15.34 -9.55
CA SER A 277 -9.27 15.22 -8.72
C SER A 277 -10.54 15.26 -9.58
N PRO A 278 -11.70 14.80 -9.07
CA PRO A 278 -12.98 15.01 -9.73
C PRO A 278 -13.15 16.47 -10.15
N ASN A 279 -13.64 16.68 -11.38
CA ASN A 279 -13.81 18.00 -12.00
C ASN A 279 -12.52 18.77 -12.33
N VAL A 280 -11.33 18.16 -12.20
CA VAL A 280 -10.06 18.75 -12.63
C VAL A 280 -9.58 18.01 -13.88
N LEU A 281 -9.22 18.77 -14.93
CA LEU A 281 -8.48 18.26 -16.09
C LEU A 281 -6.99 18.33 -15.78
N GLY A 282 -6.41 17.21 -15.37
CA GLY A 282 -4.95 17.10 -15.29
C GLY A 282 -4.35 16.38 -16.50
N PRO A 283 -3.01 16.24 -16.52
CA PRO A 283 -2.29 15.62 -17.62
C PRO A 283 -2.67 14.14 -17.77
N TYR A 284 -2.48 13.60 -18.98
CA TYR A 284 -2.54 12.17 -19.17
C TYR A 284 -1.18 11.54 -18.86
N ILE A 285 -1.24 10.39 -18.19
CA ILE A 285 -0.08 9.59 -17.78
C ILE A 285 0.05 8.32 -18.63
N ILE A 286 -1.06 7.84 -19.20
CA ILE A 286 -1.07 6.69 -20.11
C ILE A 286 -1.79 7.09 -21.38
N HIS A 287 -1.15 6.82 -22.52
CA HIS A 287 -1.76 6.94 -23.83
C HIS A 287 -1.84 5.59 -24.51
N PHE A 288 -3.05 5.14 -24.84
CA PHE A 288 -3.24 3.80 -25.42
C PHE A 288 -2.92 3.74 -26.92
N GLY A 289 -2.45 4.82 -27.54
CA GLY A 289 -2.02 4.83 -28.95
C GLY A 289 -3.20 4.79 -29.92
N ASP A 290 -3.02 4.08 -31.04
CA ASP A 290 -4.09 3.80 -31.99
C ASP A 290 -5.17 2.90 -31.35
N VAL A 291 -6.22 3.54 -30.85
CA VAL A 291 -7.31 2.87 -30.13
C VAL A 291 -8.27 2.14 -31.06
N ALA A 292 -8.36 2.55 -32.34
CA ALA A 292 -9.29 1.94 -33.29
C ALA A 292 -8.94 0.47 -33.57
N THR A 293 -7.65 0.12 -33.53
CA THR A 293 -7.17 -1.26 -33.72
C THR A 293 -7.13 -2.07 -32.42
N LYS A 294 -7.08 -1.41 -31.26
CA LYS A 294 -6.96 -2.06 -29.95
C LYS A 294 -8.30 -2.33 -29.26
N VAL A 295 -9.34 -1.57 -29.60
CA VAL A 295 -10.70 -1.79 -29.07
C VAL A 295 -11.43 -2.80 -29.94
N VAL A 296 -11.54 -4.04 -29.45
CA VAL A 296 -12.23 -5.13 -30.15
C VAL A 296 -13.56 -5.41 -29.44
N ASN A 297 -14.67 -5.32 -30.18
CA ASN A 297 -16.02 -5.51 -29.64
C ASN A 297 -16.32 -4.62 -28.42
N GLY A 298 -15.88 -3.36 -28.46
CA GLY A 298 -16.04 -2.41 -27.37
C GLY A 298 -15.15 -2.68 -26.15
N LYS A 299 -14.14 -3.55 -26.25
CA LYS A 299 -13.23 -3.87 -25.15
C LYS A 299 -11.77 -3.57 -25.49
N LEU A 300 -11.07 -2.98 -24.52
CA LEU A 300 -9.63 -2.78 -24.52
C LEU A 300 -9.03 -3.58 -23.34
N SER A 301 -8.02 -4.39 -23.64
CA SER A 301 -7.23 -5.13 -22.65
C SER A 301 -5.75 -4.85 -22.91
N MET A 302 -5.01 -4.42 -21.89
CA MET A 302 -3.58 -4.09 -22.01
C MET A 302 -2.83 -4.36 -20.72
N LYS A 303 -1.61 -4.90 -20.85
CA LYS A 303 -0.62 -4.90 -19.77
C LYS A 303 0.20 -3.62 -19.85
N LEU A 304 0.31 -2.90 -18.73
CA LEU A 304 1.13 -1.71 -18.56
C LEU A 304 2.41 -2.05 -17.79
N THR A 305 3.51 -1.45 -18.22
CA THR A 305 4.82 -1.44 -17.58
C THR A 305 5.27 0.01 -17.39
N ASN A 306 6.41 0.24 -16.74
CA ASN A 306 6.98 1.60 -16.61
C ASN A 306 7.18 2.30 -17.97
N LYS A 307 7.40 1.53 -19.05
CA LYS A 307 7.58 2.07 -20.42
C LYS A 307 6.33 2.69 -21.02
N ASP A 308 5.15 2.29 -20.53
CA ASP A 308 3.87 2.78 -21.03
C ASP A 308 3.44 4.09 -20.33
N ILE A 309 4.21 4.50 -19.32
CA ILE A 309 3.96 5.71 -18.52
C ILE A 309 4.61 6.90 -19.23
N VAL A 310 3.76 7.74 -19.80
CA VAL A 310 4.15 8.94 -20.54
C VAL A 310 3.52 10.15 -19.90
N PHE A 311 4.35 11.06 -19.41
CA PHE A 311 3.85 12.30 -18.83
C PHE A 311 3.74 13.37 -19.91
N VAL A 312 2.53 13.64 -20.38
CA VAL A 312 2.30 14.61 -21.44
C VAL A 312 1.54 15.83 -20.92
N THR A 313 2.21 16.98 -20.96
CA THR A 313 1.70 18.28 -20.52
C THR A 313 1.06 19.10 -21.63
N GLN A 314 1.15 18.64 -22.88
CA GLN A 314 0.53 19.30 -24.03
C GLN A 314 -0.17 18.25 -24.88
N ALA A 315 -1.51 18.26 -24.87
CA ALA A 315 -2.27 17.46 -25.81
C ALA A 315 -1.98 17.96 -27.24
N PRO A 316 -1.77 17.05 -28.21
CA PRO A 316 -1.67 17.47 -29.60
C PRO A 316 -2.95 18.20 -30.00
N PRO A 317 -2.85 19.31 -30.75
CA PRO A 317 -4.03 20.04 -31.19
C PRO A 317 -4.92 19.12 -32.02
N PRO A 318 -6.26 19.21 -31.89
CA PRO A 318 -7.16 18.54 -32.81
C PRO A 318 -6.77 18.88 -34.26
N PRO A 319 -6.81 17.92 -35.20
CA PRO A 319 -6.41 18.14 -36.59
C PRO A 319 -7.07 19.36 -37.24
N GLU A 320 -8.27 19.72 -36.79
CA GLU A 320 -9.09 20.80 -37.33
C GLU A 320 -8.75 22.20 -36.77
N LEU A 321 -8.08 22.31 -35.62
CA LEU A 321 -7.82 23.60 -34.94
C LEU A 321 -6.48 24.25 -35.32
N GLY A 322 -5.69 23.62 -36.20
CA GLY A 322 -4.35 24.09 -36.58
C GLY A 322 -3.34 24.03 -35.41
N GLN A 323 -2.05 24.12 -35.72
CA GLN A 323 -0.97 23.96 -34.73
C GLN A 323 -0.92 25.04 -33.63
N SER A 324 -1.77 26.07 -33.69
CA SER A 324 -1.70 27.23 -32.80
C SER A 324 -2.50 27.11 -31.50
N PHE A 325 -3.35 26.10 -31.33
CA PHE A 325 -4.11 25.92 -30.09
C PHE A 325 -3.40 24.93 -29.17
N THR A 326 -2.80 25.44 -28.09
CA THR A 326 -2.29 24.62 -26.98
C THR A 326 -3.15 24.90 -25.76
N LEU A 327 -3.76 23.86 -25.20
CA LEU A 327 -4.33 23.96 -23.87
C LEU A 327 -3.20 23.72 -22.87
N PRO A 328 -2.86 24.69 -22.01
CA PRO A 328 -1.92 24.42 -20.94
C PRO A 328 -2.57 23.41 -19.99
N LEU A 329 -2.13 22.15 -20.03
CA LEU A 329 -2.41 21.20 -18.95
C LEU A 329 -1.48 21.57 -17.79
N PRO A 330 -1.89 21.29 -16.54
CA PRO A 330 -1.00 21.43 -15.40
C PRO A 330 0.32 20.68 -15.64
N GLU A 331 1.44 21.25 -15.20
CA GLU A 331 2.78 20.63 -15.32
C GLU A 331 2.94 19.35 -14.48
N GLY A 332 1.93 19.00 -13.69
CA GLY A 332 1.95 17.94 -12.68
C GLY A 332 0.56 17.35 -12.48
N CYS A 333 0.51 16.15 -11.91
CA CYS A 333 -0.66 15.74 -11.14
C CYS A 333 -0.81 16.68 -9.93
N PRO A 334 -2.00 16.82 -9.33
CA PRO A 334 -2.18 17.70 -8.17
C PRO A 334 -1.12 17.48 -7.08
N ASN A 335 -0.34 18.53 -6.79
CA ASN A 335 0.79 18.53 -5.86
C ASN A 335 0.36 18.46 -4.38
N ASP A 336 -0.92 18.67 -4.09
CA ASP A 336 -1.50 18.75 -2.73
C ASP A 336 -1.36 17.46 -1.91
N ILE A 337 -0.67 16.46 -2.45
CA ILE A 337 -0.49 15.14 -1.84
C ILE A 337 0.98 14.70 -1.86
N GLY A 338 1.92 15.63 -1.69
CA GLY A 338 3.36 15.36 -1.52
C GLY A 338 4.06 14.97 -2.79
N GLN A 339 4.76 15.93 -3.39
CA GLN A 339 5.60 15.80 -4.59
C GLN A 339 5.40 14.49 -5.37
N VAL A 340 4.21 14.26 -5.90
CA VAL A 340 4.12 13.43 -7.09
C VAL A 340 4.42 14.40 -8.21
N GLY A 341 5.71 14.57 -8.47
CA GLY A 341 6.15 15.11 -9.75
C GLY A 341 5.61 14.22 -10.88
N GLN A 342 6.25 14.28 -12.03
CA GLN A 342 5.94 13.37 -13.12
C GLN A 342 5.99 11.90 -12.60
N VAL A 343 4.96 11.13 -12.92
CA VAL A 343 4.87 9.72 -12.55
C VAL A 343 5.55 8.90 -13.63
N TYR A 344 6.47 8.01 -13.24
CA TYR A 344 7.26 7.21 -14.18
C TYR A 344 7.28 5.71 -13.86
N THR A 345 6.75 5.30 -12.70
CA THR A 345 6.68 3.89 -12.29
C THR A 345 5.25 3.45 -12.06
N ILE A 346 5.01 2.15 -12.21
CA ILE A 346 3.73 1.50 -11.87
C ILE A 346 3.39 1.74 -10.39
N ALA A 347 4.37 1.75 -9.49
CA ALA A 347 4.16 2.11 -8.08
C ALA A 347 3.66 3.55 -7.90
N GLY A 348 4.18 4.49 -8.69
CA GLY A 348 3.65 5.86 -8.72
C GLY A 348 2.23 5.96 -9.25
N LEU A 349 1.92 5.21 -10.31
CA LEU A 349 0.57 5.15 -10.86
C LEU A 349 -0.41 4.57 -9.81
N GLU A 350 -0.02 3.50 -9.13
CA GLU A 350 -0.81 2.88 -8.08
C GLU A 350 -1.05 3.83 -6.89
N ALA A 351 -0.02 4.58 -6.47
CA ALA A 351 -0.16 5.58 -5.41
C ALA A 351 -1.17 6.69 -5.77
N LEU A 352 -1.24 7.11 -7.04
CA LEU A 352 -2.28 8.02 -7.51
C LEU A 352 -3.67 7.36 -7.50
N ALA A 353 -3.76 6.08 -7.86
CA ALA A 353 -5.00 5.31 -7.83
C ALA A 353 -5.55 5.19 -6.40
N ARG A 354 -4.70 4.89 -5.40
CA ARG A 354 -5.07 4.88 -3.96
C ARG A 354 -5.69 6.17 -3.49
N LYS A 355 -5.20 7.29 -4.02
CA LYS A 355 -5.66 8.65 -3.69
C LYS A 355 -6.91 9.05 -4.48
N GLY A 356 -7.45 8.16 -5.32
CA GLY A 356 -8.60 8.44 -6.18
C GLY A 356 -8.31 9.52 -7.21
N LEU A 357 -7.04 9.69 -7.61
CA LEU A 357 -6.63 10.75 -8.53
C LEU A 357 -6.55 10.31 -9.98
N LEU A 358 -6.65 9.01 -10.28
CA LEU A 358 -6.65 8.57 -11.67
C LEU A 358 -8.06 8.56 -12.26
N TYR A 359 -8.18 8.79 -13.56
CA TYR A 359 -9.44 8.61 -14.27
C TYR A 359 -9.22 8.19 -15.71
N PHE A 360 -10.14 7.38 -16.23
CA PHE A 360 -10.22 7.12 -17.66
C PHE A 360 -10.88 8.29 -18.36
N ASN A 361 -10.38 8.60 -19.55
CA ASN A 361 -11.02 9.50 -20.50
C ASN A 361 -11.01 8.87 -21.90
N VAL A 362 -12.15 8.89 -22.58
CA VAL A 362 -12.33 8.33 -23.93
C VAL A 362 -12.73 9.46 -24.85
N HIS A 363 -12.00 9.66 -25.95
CA HIS A 363 -12.23 10.74 -26.89
C HIS A 363 -12.79 10.21 -28.21
N THR A 364 -13.67 11.01 -28.83
CA THR A 364 -14.22 10.75 -30.15
C THR A 364 -13.87 11.85 -31.15
N VAL A 365 -14.25 11.70 -32.42
CA VAL A 365 -14.15 12.78 -33.41
C VAL A 365 -14.98 13.99 -32.97
N THR A 366 -16.23 13.77 -32.51
CA THR A 366 -17.13 14.85 -32.05
C THR A 366 -16.67 15.47 -30.73
N ASN A 367 -16.20 14.66 -29.79
CA ASN A 367 -15.78 15.10 -28.46
C ASN A 367 -14.27 14.91 -28.26
N ALA A 368 -13.48 15.43 -29.21
CA ALA A 368 -12.03 15.24 -29.22
C ALA A 368 -11.32 15.93 -28.05
N PHE A 369 -11.89 17.03 -27.53
CA PHE A 369 -11.20 17.89 -26.58
C PHE A 369 -11.38 17.47 -25.11
N TYR A 370 -12.61 17.57 -24.60
CA TYR A 370 -12.88 17.20 -23.19
C TYR A 370 -12.98 15.69 -22.99
N GLY A 371 -13.48 14.97 -23.99
CA GLY A 371 -13.82 13.55 -23.88
C GLY A 371 -15.31 13.30 -24.15
N GLU A 372 -15.60 12.09 -24.57
CA GLU A 372 -16.93 11.51 -24.76
C GLU A 372 -17.48 10.94 -23.44
N ILE A 373 -16.64 10.18 -22.72
CA ILE A 373 -16.97 9.59 -21.42
C ILE A 373 -15.75 9.58 -20.49
N ARG A 374 -15.99 9.97 -19.24
CA ARG A 374 -15.02 9.98 -18.15
C ARG A 374 -15.47 9.11 -16.99
N GLY A 375 -14.50 8.51 -16.30
CA GLY A 375 -14.72 7.71 -15.10
C GLY A 375 -13.56 7.85 -14.12
N GLN A 376 -13.83 8.37 -12.91
CA GLN A 376 -12.82 8.43 -11.85
C GLN A 376 -12.54 7.02 -11.30
N LEU A 377 -11.27 6.64 -11.23
CA LEU A 377 -10.83 5.42 -10.59
C LEU A 377 -10.92 5.60 -9.08
N GLY A 378 -11.78 4.80 -8.45
CA GLY A 378 -11.75 4.59 -7.02
C GLY A 378 -11.15 3.22 -6.74
N SER A 379 -10.55 3.05 -5.56
CA SER A 379 -10.50 1.69 -5.02
C SER A 379 -11.93 1.19 -4.98
N GLU A 380 -12.15 -0.09 -5.26
CA GLU A 380 -13.28 -0.75 -4.65
C GLU A 380 -13.04 -0.61 -3.16
N HIS A 381 -13.54 0.49 -2.57
CA HIS A 381 -13.64 0.56 -1.13
C HIS A 381 -14.28 -0.76 -0.74
N PRO A 382 -13.78 -1.45 0.29
CA PRO A 382 -14.69 -2.18 1.14
C PRO A 382 -15.76 -1.16 1.44
N ARG A 383 -16.85 -1.20 0.67
CA ARG A 383 -18.08 -0.51 1.00
C ARG A 383 -18.21 -0.82 2.48
N ALA A 384 -18.13 0.15 3.38
CA ALA A 384 -18.14 -0.18 4.81
C ALA A 384 -19.46 -0.89 5.19
N ASP A 385 -20.46 -0.82 4.31
CA ASP A 385 -21.70 -1.61 4.25
C ASP A 385 -21.56 -3.07 3.72
N ARG A 386 -20.37 -3.46 3.27
CA ARG A 386 -19.89 -4.80 2.93
C ARG A 386 -18.47 -4.97 3.47
N ALA A 387 -18.36 -5.45 4.71
CA ALA A 387 -17.29 -6.37 5.08
C ALA A 387 -16.88 -7.20 3.84
N VAL A 388 -15.59 -7.21 3.47
CA VAL A 388 -15.14 -8.07 2.38
C VAL A 388 -15.29 -9.50 2.88
N TYR A 389 -16.36 -10.15 2.40
CA TYR A 389 -16.61 -11.55 2.67
C TYR A 389 -15.78 -12.35 1.69
N ASP A 390 -14.77 -13.05 2.19
CA ASP A 390 -14.27 -14.20 1.47
C ASP A 390 -15.11 -15.41 1.93
N ASN A 391 -15.88 -16.03 1.03
CA ASN A 391 -16.70 -17.21 1.33
C ASN A 391 -17.69 -17.10 2.53
N ASN A 392 -18.35 -15.94 2.74
CA ASN A 392 -19.22 -15.62 3.90
C ASN A 392 -18.50 -15.38 5.24
N TYR A 393 -17.17 -15.29 5.26
CA TYR A 393 -16.42 -14.97 6.47
C TYR A 393 -16.06 -13.50 6.51
N LEU A 394 -16.47 -12.83 7.59
CA LEU A 394 -15.90 -11.58 8.03
C LEU A 394 -14.78 -11.91 9.02
N MET A 395 -13.54 -11.69 8.57
CA MET A 395 -12.36 -11.83 9.40
C MET A 395 -12.29 -10.63 10.34
N ILE A 396 -12.58 -10.83 11.62
CA ILE A 396 -12.32 -9.82 12.65
C ILE A 396 -10.84 -9.98 13.05
N PRO A 397 -10.08 -8.88 13.20
CA PRO A 397 -8.74 -8.95 13.76
C PRO A 397 -8.73 -9.78 15.05
N ALA A 398 -7.72 -10.63 15.21
CA ALA A 398 -7.59 -11.41 16.43
C ALA A 398 -7.53 -10.47 17.65
N VAL A 399 -8.24 -10.83 18.71
CA VAL A 399 -8.28 -10.05 19.95
C VAL A 399 -7.52 -10.82 21.02
N ASP A 400 -6.46 -10.20 21.52
CA ASP A 400 -5.74 -10.71 22.69
C ASP A 400 -6.53 -10.40 23.96
N VAL A 401 -6.87 -11.44 24.71
CA VAL A 401 -7.56 -11.34 26.00
C VAL A 401 -6.71 -12.03 27.05
N LEU A 402 -6.51 -11.37 28.20
CA LEU A 402 -5.85 -12.00 29.34
C LEU A 402 -6.81 -12.97 30.02
N ASP A 403 -6.40 -14.22 30.23
CA ASP A 403 -7.15 -15.16 31.04
C ASP A 403 -7.07 -14.82 32.54
N GLN A 404 -7.77 -15.60 33.35
CA GLN A 404 -7.83 -15.42 34.81
C GLN A 404 -6.45 -15.57 35.50
N ASP A 405 -5.48 -16.19 34.83
CA ASP A 405 -4.11 -16.38 35.31
C ASP A 405 -3.14 -15.32 34.75
N GLY A 406 -3.65 -14.34 33.99
CA GLY A 406 -2.87 -13.27 33.38
C GLY A 406 -2.09 -13.69 32.12
N LYS A 407 -2.39 -14.87 31.54
CA LYS A 407 -1.79 -15.31 30.28
C LYS A 407 -2.58 -14.73 29.11
N THR A 408 -1.89 -14.20 28.11
CA THR A 408 -2.52 -13.78 26.85
C THR A 408 -3.06 -14.99 26.11
N VAL A 409 -4.36 -14.97 25.84
CA VAL A 409 -5.03 -15.90 24.94
C VAL A 409 -5.52 -15.09 23.74
N THR A 410 -4.95 -15.36 22.57
CA THR A 410 -5.41 -14.76 21.32
C THR A 410 -6.68 -15.47 20.89
N TYR A 411 -7.77 -14.71 20.77
CA TYR A 411 -9.01 -15.21 20.21
C TYR A 411 -9.14 -14.76 18.76
N LYS A 412 -9.44 -15.70 17.87
CA LYS A 412 -9.94 -15.37 16.54
C LYS A 412 -11.45 -15.34 16.60
N ALA A 413 -12.02 -14.24 16.13
CA ALA A 413 -13.45 -14.11 15.96
C ALA A 413 -13.75 -14.27 14.47
N ASP A 414 -14.26 -15.45 14.12
CA ASP A 414 -14.76 -15.70 12.79
C ASP A 414 -16.25 -15.35 12.79
N MET A 415 -16.62 -14.32 12.02
CA MET A 415 -18.03 -14.02 11.77
C MET A 415 -18.45 -14.68 10.47
N MET A 416 -19.19 -15.77 10.56
CA MET A 416 -19.76 -16.44 9.39
C MET A 416 -21.19 -15.97 9.16
N ARG A 417 -21.48 -15.43 7.98
CA ARG A 417 -22.86 -15.12 7.60
C ARG A 417 -23.59 -16.41 7.24
N LEU A 418 -24.56 -16.82 8.05
CA LEU A 418 -25.35 -18.03 7.80
C LEU A 418 -26.44 -17.78 6.75
N ASN A 419 -27.05 -16.59 6.77
CA ASN A 419 -28.06 -16.14 5.79
C ASN A 419 -28.23 -14.61 5.83
N THR A 420 -29.28 -14.07 5.21
CA THR A 420 -29.53 -12.62 5.14
C THR A 420 -29.61 -11.94 6.50
N ASP A 421 -30.11 -12.65 7.51
CA ASP A 421 -30.51 -12.07 8.80
C ASP A 421 -29.74 -12.66 10.00
N ASN A 422 -28.94 -13.72 9.79
CA ASN A 422 -28.26 -14.44 10.87
C ASN A 422 -26.76 -14.53 10.64
N TRP A 423 -26.04 -14.39 11.75
CA TRP A 423 -24.59 -14.45 11.84
C TRP A 423 -24.20 -15.46 12.92
N LEU A 424 -23.24 -16.31 12.59
CA LEU A 424 -22.53 -17.12 13.57
C LEU A 424 -21.28 -16.36 13.98
N PHE A 425 -21.14 -16.12 15.28
CA PHE A 425 -19.92 -15.61 15.87
C PHE A 425 -19.22 -16.79 16.54
N GLU A 426 -18.15 -17.27 15.93
CA GLU A 426 -17.32 -18.31 16.53
C GLU A 426 -16.05 -17.68 17.10
N LEU A 427 -15.94 -17.72 18.42
CA LEU A 427 -14.74 -17.30 19.12
C LEU A 427 -13.90 -18.55 19.36
N THR A 428 -12.84 -18.74 18.57
CA THR A 428 -11.88 -19.83 18.82
C THR A 428 -10.65 -19.27 19.51
N SER A 429 -10.27 -19.87 20.64
CA SER A 429 -8.94 -19.62 21.20
C SER A 429 -7.91 -20.17 20.22
N ALA A 430 -6.98 -19.33 19.77
CA ALA A 430 -5.80 -19.77 19.06
C ALA A 430 -4.84 -20.42 20.07
N THR A 431 -5.24 -21.56 20.65
CA THR A 431 -4.34 -22.39 21.46
C THR A 431 -3.19 -22.84 20.58
N GLU A 432 -1.96 -22.56 21.05
CA GLU A 432 -0.68 -23.00 20.46
C GLU A 432 -0.83 -24.42 19.90
N LYS A 433 -0.75 -24.53 18.56
CA LYS A 433 -0.59 -25.82 17.89
C LYS A 433 0.87 -26.22 17.86
#